data_AF-A0A7W1W2C8-F1
#
_entry.id   AF-A0A7W1W2C8-F1
#
_cell.length_a   1.000
_cell.length_b   1.000
_cell.length_c   1.000
_cell.angle_alpha   90.00
_cell.angle_beta   90.00
_cell.angle_gamma   90.00
#
_symmetry.space_group_name_H-M   'P 1'
#
loop_
_entity.id
_entity.type
_entity.pdbx_description
1 polymer ?
#
loop_
_entity_poly.entity_id
_entity_poly.type
_entity_poly.pdbx_seq_one_letter_code
_entity_poly.pdbx_strand_id
1 'polypeptide(L)'
;MKILVVGGKGTIGKRVVEALSAKHDLVIGGRNTGDVTVDISSAASIADMFTKIGKLDGIVCTAGTGYYGPFDEMTQDHLMP
;
A
#
# COMPACT_ATOMS: atom_id res chain seq x y z
N MET A 1 -15.25 11.27 -3.93
CA MET A 1 -14.36 10.37 -4.68
C MET A 1 -13.97 9.21 -3.79
N LYS A 2 -13.93 8.00 -4.34
CA LYS A 2 -13.49 6.78 -3.66
C LYS A 2 -12.02 6.54 -3.97
N ILE A 3 -11.17 6.60 -2.96
CA ILE A 3 -9.70 6.52 -3.10
C ILE A 3 -9.17 5.34 -2.31
N LEU A 4 -8.32 4.52 -2.93
CA LEU A 4 -7.55 3.49 -2.24
C LEU A 4 -6.24 4.09 -1.72
N VAL A 5 -5.96 3.91 -0.43
CA VAL A 5 -4.66 4.26 0.17
C VAL A 5 -3.96 2.98 0.63
N VAL A 6 -2.98 2.51 -0.15
CA VAL A 6 -2.14 1.36 0.21
C VAL A 6 -1.05 1.82 1.17
N GLY A 7 -0.91 1.14 2.30
CA GLY A 7 -0.03 1.54 3.40
C GLY A 7 -0.62 2.62 4.31
N GLY A 8 -1.94 2.87 4.25
CA GLY A 8 -2.60 3.97 4.96
C GLY A 8 -2.48 3.96 6.50
N LYS A 9 -2.05 2.85 7.10
CA LYS A 9 -1.75 2.75 8.55
C LYS A 9 -0.28 2.99 8.91
N GLY A 10 0.60 3.15 7.92
CA GLY A 10 2.02 3.45 8.12
C GLY A 10 2.27 4.89 8.56
N THR A 11 3.53 5.21 8.90
CA THR A 11 3.94 6.53 9.38
C THR A 11 3.57 7.67 8.43
N ILE A 12 3.79 7.48 7.13
CA ILE A 12 3.40 8.44 6.08
C ILE A 12 1.91 8.28 5.74
N GLY A 13 1.46 7.05 5.54
CA GLY A 13 0.09 6.74 5.14
C GLY A 13 -0.98 7.33 6.06
N LYS A 14 -0.77 7.31 7.39
CA LYS A 14 -1.74 7.88 8.34
C LYS A 14 -1.98 9.37 8.13
N ARG A 15 -0.94 10.14 7.78
CA ARG A 15 -1.05 11.57 7.51
C ARG A 15 -1.76 11.85 6.19
N VAL A 16 -1.55 10.98 5.20
CA VAL A 16 -2.28 11.01 3.92
C VAL A 16 -3.77 10.72 4.16
N VAL A 17 -4.09 9.69 4.96
CA VAL A 17 -5.47 9.33 5.33
C VAL A 17 -6.15 10.48 6.07
N GLU A 18 -5.49 11.06 7.10
CA GLU A 18 -5.99 12.24 7.82
C GLU A 18 -6.32 13.40 6.88
N ALA A 19 -5.40 13.75 5.96
CA ALA A 19 -5.60 14.85 5.04
C ALA A 19 -6.74 14.62 4.01
N LEU A 20 -6.93 13.39 3.54
CA LEU A 20 -7.89 13.07 2.49
C LEU A 20 -9.29 12.71 3.03
N SER A 21 -9.36 12.16 4.25
CA SER A 21 -10.61 11.67 4.87
C SER A 21 -11.70 12.73 5.01
N ALA A 22 -11.33 14.02 5.07
CA ALA A 22 -12.30 15.11 5.18
C ALA A 22 -13.19 15.29 3.94
N LYS A 23 -12.78 14.78 2.77
CA LYS A 23 -13.46 15.04 1.48
C LYS A 23 -13.68 13.81 0.61
N HIS A 24 -13.09 12.67 0.97
CA HIS A 24 -13.05 11.49 0.14
C HIS A 24 -13.43 10.25 0.94
N ASP A 25 -14.07 9.30 0.27
CA ASP A 25 -14.30 7.96 0.79
C ASP A 25 -13.01 7.16 0.61
N LEU A 26 -12.44 6.67 1.71
CA LEU A 26 -11.14 6.03 1.70
C LEU A 26 -11.28 4.54 1.95
N VAL A 27 -10.62 3.74 1.11
CA VAL A 27 -10.37 2.32 1.36
C VAL A 27 -8.91 2.18 1.73
N ILE A 28 -8.61 1.63 2.90
CA ILE A 28 -7.23 1.43 3.36
C ILE A 28 -6.77 0.01 3.01
N GLY A 29 -5.75 -0.08 2.15
CA GLY A 29 -5.08 -1.33 1.83
C GLY A 29 -3.80 -1.52 2.65
N GLY A 30 -3.51 -2.75 3.09
CA GLY A 30 -2.23 -3.07 3.71
C GLY A 30 -1.94 -4.57 3.73
N ARG A 31 -0.68 -4.95 3.97
CA ARG A 31 -0.27 -6.37 3.94
C ARG A 31 -0.97 -7.20 5.03
N ASN A 32 -1.02 -6.66 6.25
CA ASN A 32 -1.54 -7.38 7.42
C ASN A 32 -2.82 -6.77 8.01
N THR A 33 -3.07 -5.48 7.75
CA THR A 33 -4.20 -4.74 8.33
C THR A 33 -4.73 -3.70 7.35
N GLY A 34 -6.01 -3.36 7.45
CA GLY A 34 -6.70 -2.44 6.55
C GLY A 34 -8.15 -2.87 6.35
N ASP A 35 -8.89 -2.15 5.51
CA ASP A 35 -10.22 -2.56 5.03
C ASP A 35 -10.09 -3.70 4.01
N VAL A 36 -8.96 -3.72 3.29
CA VAL A 36 -8.57 -4.79 2.38
C VAL A 36 -7.10 -5.18 2.61
N THR A 37 -6.81 -6.45 2.41
CA THR A 37 -5.42 -6.95 2.44
C THR A 37 -4.82 -6.98 1.04
N VAL A 38 -3.56 -6.57 0.92
CA VAL A 38 -2.81 -6.62 -0.33
C VAL A 38 -1.32 -6.82 -0.06
N ASP A 39 -0.74 -7.81 -0.74
CA ASP A 39 0.70 -7.96 -0.85
C ASP A 39 1.17 -7.33 -2.16
N ILE A 40 1.87 -6.19 -2.05
CA ILE A 40 2.27 -5.38 -3.21
C ILE A 40 3.38 -6.01 -4.06
N SER A 41 4.01 -7.08 -3.59
CA SER A 41 4.96 -7.88 -4.38
C SER A 41 4.27 -8.98 -5.21
N SER A 42 2.99 -9.26 -4.98
CA SER A 42 2.24 -10.31 -5.65
C SER A 42 1.21 -9.73 -6.61
N ALA A 43 1.43 -9.90 -7.91
CA ALA A 43 0.48 -9.46 -8.94
C ALA A 43 -0.92 -10.08 -8.76
N ALA A 44 -0.99 -11.34 -8.33
CA ALA A 44 -2.25 -12.02 -8.02
C ALA A 44 -2.98 -11.36 -6.84
N SER A 45 -2.26 -11.04 -5.75
CA SER A 45 -2.84 -10.33 -4.61
C SER A 45 -3.40 -8.96 -4.99
N ILE A 46 -2.69 -8.23 -5.85
CA ILE A 46 -3.12 -6.92 -6.35
C ILE A 46 -4.40 -7.05 -7.21
N ALA A 47 -4.44 -8.03 -8.11
CA ALA A 47 -5.61 -8.27 -8.96
C ALA A 47 -6.85 -8.67 -8.14
N ASP A 48 -6.68 -9.55 -7.15
CA ASP A 48 -7.75 -9.96 -6.25
C ASP A 48 -8.27 -8.78 -5.41
N MET A 49 -7.37 -7.92 -4.93
CA MET A 49 -7.74 -6.70 -4.21
C MET A 49 -8.60 -5.79 -5.10
N PHE A 50 -8.19 -5.49 -6.34
CA PHE A 50 -8.97 -4.64 -7.23
C PHE A 50 -10.34 -5.23 -7.58
N THR A 51 -10.41 -6.55 -7.77
CA THR A 51 -11.67 -7.25 -8.01
C THR A 51 -12.65 -7.07 -6.84
N LYS A 52 -12.16 -7.10 -5.59
CA LYS A 52 -12.98 -6.91 -4.38
C LYS A 52 -13.43 -5.45 -4.17
N ILE A 53 -12.57 -4.48 -4.45
CA ILE A 53 -12.86 -3.05 -4.19
C ILE A 53 -13.82 -2.46 -5.24
N GLY A 54 -13.68 -2.90 -6.50
CA GLY A 54 -14.38 -2.33 -7.64
C GLY A 54 -13.78 -1.00 -8.10
N LYS A 55 -14.61 -0.12 -8.67
CA LYS A 55 -14.17 1.16 -9.25
C LYS A 55 -13.64 2.11 -8.17
N LEU A 56 -12.57 2.81 -8.52
CA LEU A 56 -11.90 3.83 -7.72
C LEU A 56 -11.69 5.07 -8.58
N ASP A 57 -11.74 6.24 -7.95
CA ASP A 57 -11.41 7.52 -8.59
C ASP A 57 -9.92 7.84 -8.47
N GLY A 58 -9.21 7.22 -7.52
CA GLY A 58 -7.79 7.42 -7.30
C GLY A 58 -7.14 6.33 -6.45
N ILE A 59 -5.82 6.21 -6.60
CA ILE A 59 -5.00 5.25 -5.85
C ILE A 59 -3.77 6.00 -5.36
N VAL A 60 -3.47 5.88 -4.06
CA VAL A 60 -2.25 6.39 -3.45
C VAL A 60 -1.51 5.22 -2.81
N CYS A 61 -0.25 5.02 -3.17
CA CYS A 61 0.61 4.01 -2.55
C CYS A 61 1.65 4.69 -1.66
N THR A 62 1.59 4.38 -0.36
CA THR A 62 2.58 4.76 0.65
C THR A 62 3.27 3.54 1.26
N ALA A 63 3.01 2.36 0.70
CA ALA A 63 3.64 1.11 1.09
C ALA A 63 4.89 0.88 0.23
N GLY A 64 5.92 0.34 0.87
CA GLY A 64 7.18 0.01 0.25
C GLY A 64 8.17 -0.37 1.34
N THR A 65 9.01 -1.35 1.06
CA THR A 65 10.13 -1.72 1.90
C THR A 65 11.32 -2.03 1.01
N GLY A 66 12.51 -1.96 1.57
CA GLY A 66 13.75 -2.30 0.89
C GLY A 66 14.81 -2.62 1.92
N TYR A 67 15.97 -3.03 1.45
CA TYR A 67 17.14 -3.17 2.31
C TYR A 67 17.71 -1.79 2.68
N TYR A 68 17.99 -1.62 3.97
CA TYR A 68 18.62 -0.41 4.52
C TYR A 68 19.91 -0.84 5.22
N GLY A 69 21.03 -0.73 4.51
CA GLY A 69 22.35 -1.09 5.01
C GLY A 69 23.47 -0.70 4.04
N PRO A 70 24.73 -1.01 4.38
CA PRO A 70 25.87 -0.77 3.51
C PRO A 70 25.70 -1.46 2.15
N PHE A 71 26.10 -0.78 1.09
CA PHE A 71 25.93 -1.29 -0.28
C PHE A 71 26.75 -2.57 -0.53
N ASP A 72 27.91 -2.69 0.10
CA ASP A 72 28.81 -3.84 0.01
C ASP A 72 28.33 -5.06 0.82
N GLU A 73 27.41 -4.88 1.76
CA GLU A 73 26.74 -5.97 2.48
C GLU A 73 25.43 -6.43 1.81
N MET A 74 25.05 -5.75 0.71
CA MET A 74 23.82 -6.04 -0.01
C MET A 74 23.95 -7.33 -0.83
N THR A 75 22.97 -8.23 -0.69
CA THR A 75 22.94 -9.52 -1.37
C THR A 75 21.80 -9.55 -2.39
N GLN A 76 21.77 -10.58 -3.24
CA GLN A 76 20.63 -10.80 -4.14
C GLN A 76 19.32 -10.99 -3.38
N ASP A 77 19.35 -11.64 -2.22
CA ASP A 77 18.16 -11.84 -1.39
C ASP A 77 17.58 -10.52 -0.88
N HIS A 78 18.42 -9.52 -0.61
CA HIS A 78 18.00 -8.16 -0.24
C HIS A 78 17.32 -7.38 -1.39
N LEU A 79 17.48 -7.84 -2.63
CA LEU A 79 16.86 -7.27 -3.83
C LEU A 79 15.54 -7.95 -4.21
N MET A 80 15.30 -9.16 -3.70
CA MET A 80 14.09 -9.90 -4.01
C MET A 80 12.95 -9.51 -3.04
N PRO A 81 11.70 -9.44 -3.52
CA PRO A 81 10.55 -9.00 -2.72
C PRO A 81 10.09 -9.99 -1.63
#